data_AF-A0A3M6CQH1-F1
#
_entry.id   AF-A0A3M6CQH1-F1
#
_cell.length_a   1.000
_cell.length_b   1.000
_cell.length_c   1.000
_cell.angle_alpha   90.00
_cell.angle_beta   90.00
_cell.angle_gamma   90.00
#
_symmetry.space_group_name_H-M   'P 1'
#
loop_
_entity.id
_entity.type
_entity.pdbx_description
1 polymer ?
#
loop_
_entity_poly.entity_id
_entity_poly.type
_entity_poly.pdbx_seq_one_letter_code
_entity_poly.pdbx_strand_id
1 'polypeptide(L)'
;MNTVLSARNPRWSDQAHTSIVLWVVFEETKDFYGEVPFTASADDSEPHGVDLFNRAVAGEFGEILEPTEEMVMARVMILRGGYSAGATEKSTHWLMSWTLCKMPLHWVWPLKLN
;
A
#
# COMPACT_ATOMS: atom_id res chain seq x y z
N MET A 1 14.29 -19.12 -2.68
CA MET A 1 13.29 -19.43 -3.72
C MET A 1 12.17 -20.09 -2.93
N ASN A 2 11.14 -19.33 -2.54
CA ASN A 2 10.12 -19.85 -1.65
C ASN A 2 9.20 -20.78 -2.45
N THR A 3 9.35 -22.09 -2.26
CA THR A 3 8.50 -23.09 -2.91
C THR A 3 7.08 -23.00 -2.35
N VAL A 4 6.10 -22.78 -3.23
CA VAL A 4 4.68 -22.77 -2.88
C VAL A 4 4.18 -24.21 -2.82
N LEU A 5 3.75 -24.67 -1.64
CA LEU A 5 3.17 -26.01 -1.47
C LEU A 5 1.69 -26.04 -1.84
N SER A 6 0.95 -25.02 -1.42
CA SER A 6 -0.48 -24.93 -1.64
C SER A 6 -0.93 -23.48 -1.60
N ALA A 7 -1.92 -23.16 -2.42
CA ALA A 7 -2.60 -21.87 -2.43
C ALA A 7 -4.11 -22.09 -2.56
N ARG A 8 -4.91 -21.30 -1.86
CA ARG A 8 -6.38 -21.38 -1.92
C ARG A 8 -7.08 -20.05 -1.66
N ASN A 9 -8.37 -20.04 -1.99
CA ASN A 9 -9.27 -18.90 -1.85
C ASN A 9 -8.70 -17.62 -2.47
N PRO A 10 -8.35 -17.63 -3.78
CA PRO A 10 -7.89 -16.43 -4.44
C PRO A 10 -9.01 -15.37 -4.46
N ARG A 11 -8.65 -14.13 -4.14
CA ARG A 11 -9.57 -13.00 -4.12
C ARG A 11 -8.87 -11.74 -4.61
N TRP A 12 -9.55 -10.95 -5.43
CA TRP A 12 -9.01 -9.65 -5.83
C TRP A 12 -8.85 -8.72 -4.64
N SER A 13 -7.72 -8.03 -4.58
CA SER A 13 -7.45 -7.04 -3.54
C SER A 13 -8.17 -5.70 -3.81
N ASP A 14 -8.55 -5.48 -5.07
CA ASP A 14 -9.05 -4.24 -5.61
C ASP A 14 -9.90 -4.51 -6.86
N GLN A 15 -10.83 -3.62 -7.18
CA GLN A 15 -11.70 -3.75 -8.36
C GLN A 15 -10.97 -3.55 -9.69
N ALA A 16 -9.74 -3.04 -9.69
CA ALA A 16 -8.93 -2.90 -10.89
C ALA A 16 -8.14 -4.19 -11.21
N HIS A 17 -8.31 -5.24 -10.39
CA HIS A 17 -7.68 -6.54 -10.55
C HIS A 17 -6.15 -6.44 -10.64
N THR A 18 -5.56 -5.55 -9.85
CA THR A 18 -4.10 -5.33 -9.85
C THR A 18 -3.34 -6.34 -9.01
N SER A 19 -3.95 -6.81 -7.92
CA SER A 19 -3.35 -7.81 -7.04
C SER A 19 -4.39 -8.79 -6.49
N ILE A 20 -3.94 -10.02 -6.20
CA ILE A 20 -4.75 -11.11 -5.65
C ILE A 20 -4.25 -11.42 -4.25
N VAL A 21 -5.16 -11.48 -3.30
CA VAL A 21 -4.93 -12.03 -1.96
C VAL A 21 -5.33 -13.50 -1.97
N LEU A 22 -4.42 -14.37 -1.56
CA LEU A 22 -4.68 -15.80 -1.42
C LEU A 22 -4.00 -16.34 -0.17
N TRP A 23 -4.51 -17.46 0.33
CA TRP A 23 -3.91 -18.16 1.45
C TRP A 23 -2.87 -19.12 0.92
N VAL A 24 -1.60 -18.93 1.32
CA VAL A 24 -0.45 -19.67 0.81
C VAL A 24 0.23 -20.40 1.95
N VAL A 25 0.63 -21.64 1.67
CA VAL A 25 1.57 -22.40 2.49
C VAL A 25 2.89 -22.46 1.74
N PHE A 26 3.92 -21.80 2.26
CA PHE A 26 5.28 -21.96 1.75
C PHE A 26 5.94 -23.14 2.44
N GLU A 27 6.74 -23.91 1.71
CA GLU A 27 7.48 -25.05 2.24
C GLU A 27 8.37 -24.64 3.43
N GLU A 28 9.02 -23.50 3.31
CA GLU A 28 10.01 -23.00 4.28
C GLU A 28 9.36 -22.56 5.60
N THR A 29 8.14 -22.03 5.54
CA THR A 29 7.45 -21.44 6.70
C THR A 29 6.32 -22.30 7.24
N LYS A 30 6.06 -23.46 6.63
CA LYS A 30 4.96 -24.36 6.99
C LYS A 30 4.98 -24.73 8.48
N ASP A 31 6.16 -25.01 9.04
CA ASP A 31 6.28 -25.47 10.42
C ASP A 31 6.13 -24.34 11.46
N PHE A 32 6.29 -23.07 11.03
CA PHE A 32 6.25 -21.91 11.92
C PHE A 32 4.95 -21.12 11.80
N TYR A 33 4.55 -20.82 10.57
CA TYR A 33 3.42 -19.96 10.27
C TYR A 33 2.24 -20.71 9.66
N GLY A 34 2.48 -21.92 9.12
CA GLY A 34 1.45 -22.71 8.46
C GLY A 34 0.93 -22.00 7.21
N GLU A 35 -0.36 -21.67 7.22
CA GLU A 35 -1.03 -20.99 6.12
C GLU A 35 -1.12 -19.49 6.42
N VAL A 36 -0.57 -18.68 5.51
CA VAL A 36 -0.50 -17.23 5.67
C VAL A 36 -1.23 -16.52 4.52
N PRO A 37 -1.85 -15.36 4.78
CA PRO A 37 -2.39 -14.54 3.72
C PRO A 37 -1.23 -13.88 2.97
N PHE A 38 -1.14 -14.13 1.67
CA PHE A 38 -0.13 -13.54 0.80
C PHE A 38 -0.81 -12.73 -0.31
N THR A 39 -0.28 -11.54 -0.57
CA THR A 39 -0.75 -10.67 -1.67
C THR A 39 0.20 -10.82 -2.83
N ALA A 40 -0.25 -11.44 -3.91
CA ALA A 40 0.50 -11.61 -5.14
C ALA A 40 0.10 -10.54 -6.16
N SER A 41 1.07 -10.04 -6.92
CA SER A 41 0.84 -9.04 -7.97
C SER A 41 1.71 -9.33 -9.19
N ALA A 42 1.31 -8.82 -10.35
CA ALA A 42 2.10 -8.95 -11.58
C ALA A 42 3.43 -8.18 -11.52
N ASP A 43 3.49 -7.11 -10.72
CA ASP A 43 4.65 -6.23 -10.55
C ASP A 43 5.45 -6.54 -9.26
N ASP A 44 5.30 -7.74 -8.72
CA ASP A 44 6.01 -8.14 -7.50
C ASP A 44 7.53 -8.17 -7.74
N SER A 45 8.31 -7.71 -6.75
CA SER A 45 9.77 -7.76 -6.82
C SER A 45 10.28 -9.19 -6.71
N GLU A 46 9.51 -10.04 -6.04
CA GLU A 46 9.86 -11.42 -5.81
C GLU A 46 9.27 -12.34 -6.91
N PRO A 47 10.10 -13.16 -7.58
CA PRO A 47 9.65 -14.02 -8.68
C PRO A 47 8.52 -14.98 -8.30
N HIS A 48 8.47 -15.42 -7.04
CA HIS A 48 7.42 -16.32 -6.56
C HIS A 48 6.05 -15.63 -6.42
N GLY A 49 6.03 -14.32 -6.18
CA GLY A 49 4.78 -13.55 -6.17
C GLY A 49 4.18 -13.44 -7.57
N VAL A 50 5.03 -13.21 -8.59
CA VAL A 50 4.60 -13.14 -9.99
C VAL A 50 4.09 -14.50 -10.49
N ASP A 51 4.78 -15.60 -10.16
CA ASP A 51 4.34 -16.97 -10.50
C ASP A 51 2.97 -17.29 -9.88
N LEU A 52 2.81 -17.01 -8.57
CA LEU A 52 1.54 -17.19 -7.86
C LEU A 52 0.40 -16.41 -8.50
N PHE A 53 0.65 -15.15 -8.88
CA PHE A 53 -0.34 -14.32 -9.54
C PHE A 53 -0.78 -14.94 -10.87
N ASN A 54 0.17 -15.33 -11.72
CA ASN A 54 -0.13 -15.93 -13.02
C ASN A 54 -0.90 -17.25 -12.89
N ARG A 55 -0.54 -18.10 -11.92
CA ARG A 55 -1.24 -19.36 -11.64
C ARG A 55 -2.64 -19.16 -11.09
N ALA A 56 -2.82 -18.17 -10.20
CA ALA A 56 -4.14 -17.80 -9.71
C ALA A 56 -5.04 -17.28 -10.83
N VAL A 57 -4.52 -16.39 -11.69
CA VAL A 57 -5.24 -15.87 -12.87
C VAL A 57 -5.55 -16.98 -13.88
N ALA A 58 -4.68 -17.99 -14.00
CA ALA A 58 -4.95 -19.18 -14.81
C ALA A 58 -6.04 -20.09 -14.22
N GLY A 59 -6.52 -19.82 -13.00
CA GLY A 59 -7.58 -20.59 -12.33
C GLY A 59 -7.08 -21.86 -11.64
N GLU A 60 -5.77 -22.01 -11.42
CA GLU A 60 -5.20 -23.22 -10.79
C GLU A 60 -5.69 -23.40 -9.34
N PHE A 61 -6.04 -22.31 -8.66
CA PHE A 61 -6.49 -22.29 -7.27
C PHE A 61 -8.00 -22.09 -7.10
N GLY A 62 -8.76 -22.23 -8.20
CA GLY A 62 -10.20 -22.03 -8.24
C GLY A 62 -10.61 -20.65 -8.73
N GLU A 63 -11.88 -20.32 -8.54
CA GLU A 63 -12.47 -19.04 -8.96
C GLU A 63 -11.95 -17.90 -8.09
N ILE A 64 -11.52 -16.80 -8.75
CA ILE A 64 -11.07 -15.60 -8.05
C ILE A 64 -12.28 -14.81 -7.62
N LEU A 65 -12.45 -14.67 -6.30
CA LEU A 65 -13.55 -13.92 -5.73
C LEU A 65 -13.33 -12.41 -5.86
N GLU A 66 -14.43 -11.67 -5.97
CA GLU A 66 -14.42 -10.20 -5.89
C GLU A 66 -13.95 -9.70 -4.51
N PRO A 67 -13.36 -8.49 -4.44
CA PRO A 67 -12.95 -7.90 -3.17
C PRO A 67 -14.16 -7.69 -2.26
N THR A 68 -13.99 -7.85 -0.94
CA THR A 68 -15.08 -7.52 0.00
C THR A 68 -15.27 -6.01 0.12
N GLU A 69 -16.45 -5.57 0.56
CA GLU A 69 -16.72 -4.16 0.81
C GLU A 69 -15.72 -3.56 1.80
N GLU A 70 -15.31 -4.32 2.83
CA GLU A 70 -14.32 -3.87 3.81
C GLU A 70 -12.95 -3.63 3.16
N MET A 71 -12.52 -4.52 2.26
CA MET A 71 -11.25 -4.37 1.53
C MET A 71 -11.29 -3.12 0.63
N VAL A 72 -12.40 -2.91 -0.08
CA VAL A 72 -12.61 -1.73 -0.91
C VAL A 72 -12.60 -0.46 -0.07
N MET A 73 -13.32 -0.44 1.05
CA MET A 73 -13.38 0.72 1.94
C MET A 73 -12.02 1.01 2.58
N ALA A 74 -11.29 -0.01 3.03
CA ALA A 74 -9.95 0.16 3.57
C ALA A 74 -9.00 0.77 2.53
N ARG A 75 -9.04 0.29 1.28
CA ARG A 75 -8.24 0.85 0.18
C ARG A 75 -8.59 2.30 -0.10
N VAL A 76 -9.89 2.63 -0.14
CA VAL A 76 -10.37 4.01 -0.33
C VAL A 76 -9.91 4.93 0.79
N MET A 77 -9.94 4.48 2.06
CA MET A 77 -9.45 5.26 3.20
C MET A 77 -7.95 5.54 3.11
N ILE A 78 -7.13 4.52 2.77
CA ILE A 78 -5.68 4.67 2.58
C ILE A 78 -5.38 5.68 1.47
N LEU A 79 -6.04 5.54 0.31
CA LEU A 79 -5.85 6.44 -0.83
C LEU A 79 -6.21 7.88 -0.46
N ARG A 80 -7.37 8.10 0.17
CA ARG A 80 -7.79 9.43 0.64
C ARG A 80 -6.82 10.04 1.65
N GLY A 81 -6.30 9.22 2.57
CA GLY A 81 -5.26 9.63 3.51
C GLY A 81 -4.01 10.16 2.80
N GLY A 82 -3.49 9.42 1.82
CA GLY A 82 -2.35 9.84 1.00
C GLY A 82 -2.59 11.16 0.25
N TYR A 83 -3.76 11.32 -0.38
CA TYR A 83 -4.12 12.57 -1.05
C TYR A 83 -4.23 13.75 -0.07
N SER A 84 -4.77 13.53 1.13
CA SER A 84 -4.86 14.57 2.16
C SER A 84 -3.50 15.01 2.69
N ALA A 85 -2.58 14.06 2.93
CA ALA A 85 -1.21 14.35 3.33
C ALA A 85 -0.48 15.18 2.26
N GLY A 86 -0.53 14.75 1.00
CA GLY A 86 0.07 15.50 -0.11
C GLY A 86 -0.56 16.90 -0.34
N ALA A 87 -1.84 17.09 0.01
CA ALA A 87 -2.49 18.41 -0.04
C ALA A 87 -2.02 19.32 1.11
N THR A 88 -1.81 18.76 2.31
CA THR A 88 -1.22 19.50 3.44
C THR A 88 0.24 19.88 3.20
N GLU A 89 1.06 19.00 2.61
CA GLU A 89 2.46 19.31 2.25
C GLU A 89 2.55 20.47 1.26
N LYS A 90 1.69 20.49 0.23
CA LYS A 90 1.65 21.60 -0.72
C LYS A 90 1.22 22.89 -0.02
N SER A 91 0.19 22.82 0.84
CA SER A 91 -0.31 23.97 1.58
C SER A 91 0.73 24.54 2.55
N THR A 92 1.46 23.69 3.28
CA THR A 92 2.55 24.13 4.18
C THR A 92 3.75 24.65 3.42
N HIS A 93 4.11 24.06 2.27
CA HIS A 93 5.15 24.59 1.40
C HIS A 93 4.81 26.01 0.89
N TRP A 94 3.56 26.24 0.47
CA TRP A 94 3.07 27.58 0.10
C TRP A 94 3.12 28.57 1.28
N LEU A 95 2.72 28.15 2.48
CA LEU A 95 2.78 28.97 3.69
C LEU A 95 4.21 29.31 4.12
N MET A 96 5.14 28.35 4.05
CA MET A 96 6.56 28.58 4.37
C MET A 96 7.23 29.48 3.32
N SER A 97 6.92 29.32 2.04
CA SER A 97 7.38 30.21 0.97
C SER A 97 6.89 31.66 1.17
N TRP A 98 5.63 31.84 1.59
CA TRP A 98 5.09 33.17 1.90
C TRP A 98 5.70 33.79 3.17
N THR A 99 6.09 32.97 4.15
CA THR A 99 6.74 33.41 5.40
C THR A 99 8.19 33.84 5.15
N LEU A 100 8.93 33.12 4.28
CA LEU A 100 10.30 33.47 3.89
C LEU A 100 10.37 34.70 2.96
N CYS A 101 9.34 34.93 2.14
CA CYS A 101 9.30 36.09 1.23
C CYS A 101 8.79 37.40 1.88
N LYS A 102 8.31 37.34 3.14
CA LYS A 102 7.85 38.50 3.93
C LYS A 102 8.77 38.83 5.13
N MET A 103 10.09 38.71 4.98
CA MET A 103 11.01 39.42 5.90
C MET A 103 11.58 40.67 5.21
N PRO A 104 10.92 41.84 5.31
CA PRO A 104 11.58 43.10 5.02
C PRO A 104 12.62 43.37 6.12
N LEU A 105 13.86 43.63 5.68
CA LEU A 105 15.07 43.86 6.47
C LEU A 105 15.03 45.14 7.36
N HIS A 106 13.89 45.58 7.91
CA HIS A 106 13.80 46.88 8.61
C HIS A 106 13.03 46.94 9.94
N TRP A 107 12.62 45.81 10.55
CA TRP A 107 12.03 45.84 11.90
C TRP A 107 12.79 44.92 12.87
N VAL A 108 13.99 45.34 13.26
CA VAL A 108 14.57 44.95 14.55
C VAL A 108 13.94 45.86 15.59
N TRP A 109 12.96 45.35 16.34
CA TRP A 109 12.53 46.00 17.58
C TRP A 109 13.61 45.82 18.65
N PRO A 110 14.03 46.86 19.37
CA PRO A 110 14.90 46.69 20.51
C PRO A 110 14.07 46.13 21.68
N LEU A 111 14.45 44.96 22.18
CA LEU A 111 14.11 44.56 23.55
C LEU A 111 14.66 45.64 24.49
N LYS A 112 13.78 46.51 24.99
CA LYS A 112 14.09 47.35 26.14
C LYS A 112 13.92 46.47 27.38
N LEU A 113 15.03 45.94 27.85
CA LEU A 113 15.18 45.37 29.19
C LEU A 113 14.76 46.43 30.21
N ASN A 114 13.80 46.07 31.07
CA ASN A 114 13.69 46.60 32.41
C ASN A 114 13.27 45.47 33.35
#